data_AF-A0A1V5IUF8-F1
#
_entry.id   AF-A0A1V5IUF8-F1
#
_cell.length_a   1.000
_cell.length_b   1.000
_cell.length_c   1.000
_cell.angle_alpha   90.00
_cell.angle_beta   90.00
_cell.angle_gamma   90.00
#
_symmetry.space_group_name_H-M   'P 1'
#
loop_
_entity.id
_entity.type
_entity.pdbx_description
1 polymer ?
#
loop_
_entity_poly.entity_id
_entity_poly.type
_entity_poly.pdbx_seq_one_letter_code
_entity_poly.pdbx_strand_id
1 'polypeptide(L)'
;MRRPEYFFDRSPENAIINAANPYILAGHLRAASVELPVTAAELEAFGEYAPALIAILEERGEVIRTRRGWRWAGRGFPASDVKLRNMAENTYTIVDTSSETGNRVIGTIDELSAFEQVHPEAVYMHEGETFLVSDLNLTEKVAYIHTADVDYFTQSVTETKVQIDAEEQSKQWRRSQVGFGDVTVTNLTYMFRKIKFYERDSIGFGKVSLPQHELATAAAWLELPESAARLAAGFGRIATEGLIGIGNAASAVIPLFAMCDPMDIGTAVDSANTGVPTLFIYDRHPGGVGFADKSYRMIEEVMEACLNLIENCSCEDGCPSCVGSPIPPYAQHDPDATPRGRIPDKETALVILHDLLEREPYVPVRPPVWAQWAGSFGQEDEVGMGIGAGLDAAAAGFGAGAEADGEAAALGMVTRGAKRRVPGEFDHDDRAVRVVVKPLPEGVERRIRKMMDRAVSQHKAR
;
A
#
# COMPACT_ATOMS: atom_id res chain seq x y z
N MET A 1 -13.31 26.59 10.60
CA MET A 1 -13.48 26.20 9.18
C MET A 1 -13.33 27.44 8.32
N ARG A 2 -12.42 27.42 7.33
CA ARG A 2 -12.13 28.60 6.47
C ARG A 2 -13.00 28.67 5.20
N ARG A 3 -13.55 27.53 4.74
CA ARG A 3 -14.54 27.45 3.66
C ARG A 3 -15.68 26.50 4.07
N PRO A 4 -16.69 26.98 4.80
CA PRO A 4 -17.83 26.14 5.20
C PRO A 4 -18.63 25.64 3.99
N GLU A 5 -18.70 26.41 2.91
CA GLU A 5 -19.35 26.01 1.65
C GLU A 5 -18.78 24.69 1.08
N TYR A 6 -17.48 24.39 1.27
CA TYR A 6 -16.89 23.12 0.83
C TYR A 6 -17.58 21.89 1.45
N PHE A 7 -17.98 21.99 2.72
CA PHE A 7 -18.61 20.89 3.44
C PHE A 7 -20.11 20.80 3.16
N PHE A 8 -20.80 21.94 3.05
CA PHE A 8 -22.26 21.97 2.89
C PHE A 8 -22.73 21.87 1.42
N ASP A 9 -21.92 22.29 0.45
CA ASP A 9 -22.34 22.33 -0.96
C ASP A 9 -21.86 21.10 -1.77
N ARG A 10 -20.95 20.29 -1.21
CA ARG A 10 -20.48 19.07 -1.89
C ARG A 10 -21.47 17.93 -1.72
N SER A 11 -21.66 17.18 -2.79
CA SER A 11 -22.25 15.84 -2.70
C SER A 11 -21.40 14.99 -1.75
N PRO A 12 -22.02 14.12 -0.92
CA PRO A 12 -21.29 13.14 -0.14
C PRO A 12 -20.30 12.37 -1.00
N GLU A 13 -19.22 11.93 -0.38
CA GLU A 13 -18.17 11.16 -1.00
C GLU A 13 -18.71 9.84 -1.60
N ASN A 14 -17.98 9.22 -2.53
CA ASN A 14 -18.42 7.98 -3.19
C ASN A 14 -17.80 6.74 -2.52
N ALA A 15 -18.62 5.73 -2.24
CA ALA A 15 -18.15 4.45 -1.72
C ALA A 15 -17.43 3.72 -2.85
N ILE A 16 -16.12 3.54 -2.72
CA ILE A 16 -15.36 2.76 -3.68
C ILE A 16 -15.31 1.32 -3.19
N ILE A 17 -15.83 0.43 -4.02
CA ILE A 17 -15.73 -1.00 -3.83
C ILE A 17 -15.21 -1.60 -5.14
N ASN A 18 -14.24 -2.51 -5.04
CA ASN A 18 -13.81 -3.32 -6.17
C ASN A 18 -14.24 -4.76 -5.95
N ALA A 19 -15.49 -5.06 -6.34
CA ALA A 19 -16.02 -6.43 -6.29
C ALA A 19 -15.28 -7.38 -7.25
N ALA A 20 -14.58 -6.84 -8.26
CA ALA A 20 -13.79 -7.61 -9.21
C ALA A 20 -12.36 -7.88 -8.73
N ASN A 21 -11.95 -7.43 -7.53
CA ASN A 21 -10.62 -7.73 -7.00
C ASN A 21 -10.43 -9.26 -6.95
N PRO A 22 -9.47 -9.82 -7.71
CA PRO A 22 -9.35 -11.26 -7.86
C PRO A 22 -8.87 -11.96 -6.57
N TYR A 23 -8.21 -11.25 -5.65
CA TYR A 23 -7.80 -11.78 -4.33
C TYR A 23 -9.00 -11.98 -3.41
N ILE A 24 -9.91 -10.99 -3.36
CA ILE A 24 -11.16 -11.07 -2.61
C ILE A 24 -12.07 -12.13 -3.25
N LEU A 25 -12.22 -12.06 -4.57
CA LEU A 25 -13.09 -12.94 -5.34
C LEU A 25 -12.68 -14.42 -5.23
N ALA A 26 -11.37 -14.72 -5.23
CA ALA A 26 -10.89 -16.09 -5.06
C ALA A 26 -11.35 -16.71 -3.73
N GLY A 27 -11.27 -15.96 -2.63
CA GLY A 27 -11.76 -16.40 -1.33
C GLY A 27 -13.27 -16.64 -1.31
N HIS A 28 -14.03 -15.69 -1.87
CA HIS A 28 -15.49 -15.80 -1.94
C HIS A 28 -15.97 -16.92 -2.88
N LEU A 29 -15.28 -17.18 -3.99
CA LEU A 29 -15.60 -18.31 -4.88
C LEU A 29 -15.36 -19.66 -4.18
N ARG A 30 -14.29 -19.80 -3.39
CA ARG A 30 -14.06 -21.00 -2.57
C ARG A 30 -15.21 -21.19 -1.59
N ALA A 31 -15.58 -20.15 -0.84
CA ALA A 31 -16.71 -20.20 0.10
C ALA A 31 -18.04 -20.52 -0.59
N ALA A 32 -18.36 -19.84 -1.70
CA ALA A 32 -19.58 -20.06 -2.47
C ALA A 32 -19.69 -21.51 -2.96
N SER A 33 -18.59 -22.10 -3.45
CA SER A 33 -18.55 -23.48 -3.94
C SER A 33 -18.81 -24.55 -2.87
N VAL A 34 -18.67 -24.20 -1.58
CA VAL A 34 -19.00 -25.05 -0.42
C VAL A 34 -20.49 -24.97 -0.14
N GLU A 35 -21.04 -23.75 -0.16
CA GLU A 35 -22.46 -23.49 0.12
C GLU A 35 -23.36 -24.13 -0.94
N LEU A 36 -23.09 -23.83 -2.22
CA LEU A 36 -23.85 -24.36 -3.36
C LEU A 36 -22.93 -24.55 -4.58
N PRO A 37 -23.25 -25.50 -5.49
CA PRO A 37 -22.52 -25.61 -6.74
C PRO A 37 -22.62 -24.31 -7.53
N VAL A 38 -21.48 -23.73 -7.87
CA VAL A 38 -21.42 -22.56 -8.75
C VAL A 38 -21.60 -23.05 -10.17
N THR A 39 -22.62 -22.59 -10.89
CA THR A 39 -22.85 -22.99 -12.29
C THR A 39 -22.07 -22.11 -13.27
N ALA A 40 -21.85 -22.60 -14.50
CA ALA A 40 -21.12 -21.83 -15.51
C ALA A 40 -21.83 -20.52 -15.89
N ALA A 41 -23.16 -20.51 -15.83
CA ALA A 41 -23.98 -19.34 -16.10
C ALA A 41 -23.90 -18.28 -14.99
N GLU A 42 -23.55 -18.66 -13.76
CA GLU A 42 -23.43 -17.74 -12.64
C GLU A 42 -22.06 -17.09 -12.54
N LEU A 43 -21.02 -17.65 -13.18
CA LEU A 43 -19.65 -17.13 -13.10
C LEU A 43 -19.54 -15.66 -13.51
N GLU A 44 -20.26 -15.24 -14.54
CA GLU A 44 -20.26 -13.83 -14.98
C GLU A 44 -20.80 -12.89 -13.90
N ALA A 45 -21.73 -13.35 -13.05
CA ALA A 45 -22.30 -12.54 -11.96
C ALA A 45 -21.34 -12.36 -10.78
N PHE A 46 -20.37 -13.26 -10.62
CA PHE A 46 -19.32 -13.15 -9.61
C PHE A 46 -18.24 -12.13 -9.98
N GLY A 47 -18.06 -11.84 -11.27
CA GLY A 47 -17.09 -10.87 -11.77
C GLY A 47 -16.32 -11.39 -12.98
N GLU A 48 -15.65 -10.49 -13.68
CA GLU A 48 -14.97 -10.81 -14.96
C GLU A 48 -13.86 -11.86 -14.83
N TYR A 49 -13.23 -11.95 -13.65
CA TYR A 49 -12.13 -12.89 -13.39
C TYR A 49 -12.60 -14.24 -12.80
N ALA A 50 -13.88 -14.38 -12.45
CA ALA A 50 -14.39 -15.63 -11.88
C ALA A 50 -14.16 -16.87 -12.77
N PRO A 51 -14.32 -16.80 -14.10
CA PRO A 51 -13.97 -17.89 -15.01
C PRO A 51 -12.51 -18.37 -14.91
N ALA A 52 -11.55 -17.44 -14.76
CA ALA A 52 -10.14 -17.78 -14.61
C ALA A 52 -9.85 -18.40 -13.24
N LEU A 53 -10.41 -17.80 -12.18
CA LEU A 53 -10.22 -18.25 -10.81
C LEU A 53 -10.79 -19.64 -10.58
N ILE A 54 -11.98 -19.95 -11.09
CA ILE A 54 -12.58 -21.29 -10.95
C ILE A 54 -11.78 -22.35 -11.72
N ALA A 55 -11.20 -22.00 -12.86
CA ALA A 55 -10.31 -22.89 -13.62
C ALA A 55 -9.02 -23.19 -12.84
N ILE A 56 -8.42 -22.18 -12.20
CA ILE A 56 -7.25 -22.36 -11.31
C ILE A 56 -7.61 -23.25 -10.10
N LEU A 57 -8.78 -23.03 -9.50
CA LEU A 57 -9.28 -23.85 -8.39
C LEU A 57 -9.51 -25.31 -8.81
N GLU A 58 -10.03 -25.53 -10.02
CA GLU A 58 -10.27 -26.88 -10.58
C GLU A 58 -8.94 -27.58 -10.89
N GLU A 59 -7.98 -26.88 -11.49
CA GLU A 59 -6.63 -27.40 -11.74
C GLU A 59 -5.92 -27.82 -10.44
N ARG A 60 -6.09 -27.04 -9.36
CA ARG A 60 -5.59 -27.35 -8.02
C ARG A 60 -6.34 -28.50 -7.32
N GLY A 61 -7.47 -28.94 -7.88
CA GLY A 61 -8.35 -29.93 -7.27
C GLY A 61 -9.09 -29.44 -6.03
N GLU A 62 -9.13 -28.13 -5.78
CA GLU A 62 -9.89 -27.54 -4.67
C GLU A 62 -11.40 -27.55 -4.96
N VAL A 63 -11.76 -27.44 -6.24
CA VAL A 63 -13.13 -27.66 -6.72
C VAL A 63 -13.16 -28.76 -7.77
N ILE A 64 -14.29 -29.45 -7.87
CA ILE A 64 -14.56 -30.42 -8.94
C ILE A 64 -15.77 -29.97 -9.74
N ARG A 65 -15.67 -30.05 -11.06
CA ARG A 65 -16.79 -29.75 -11.94
C ARG A 65 -17.76 -30.92 -12.02
N THR A 66 -18.98 -30.71 -11.57
CA THR A 66 -20.07 -31.69 -11.60
C THR A 66 -21.09 -31.33 -12.67
N ARG A 67 -22.09 -32.20 -12.90
CA ARG A 67 -23.23 -31.87 -13.78
C ARG A 67 -24.01 -30.62 -13.33
N ARG A 68 -23.89 -30.24 -12.06
CA ARG A 68 -24.62 -29.14 -11.43
C ARG A 68 -23.75 -27.88 -11.23
N GLY A 69 -22.51 -27.87 -11.71
CA GLY A 69 -21.55 -26.81 -11.43
C GLY A 69 -20.34 -27.27 -10.63
N TRP A 70 -19.42 -26.34 -10.37
CA TRP A 70 -18.24 -26.56 -9.54
C TRP A 70 -18.65 -26.67 -8.06
N ARG A 71 -18.21 -27.75 -7.42
CA ARG A 71 -18.37 -27.99 -5.99
C ARG A 71 -17.02 -28.03 -5.30
N TRP A 72 -16.97 -27.56 -4.07
CA TRP A 72 -15.81 -27.74 -3.20
C TRP A 72 -15.46 -29.22 -3.04
N ALA A 73 -14.21 -29.57 -3.33
CA ALA A 73 -13.61 -30.89 -3.14
C ALA A 73 -12.44 -30.88 -2.16
N GLY A 74 -11.98 -29.68 -1.76
CA GLY A 74 -10.93 -29.52 -0.76
C GLY A 74 -11.37 -29.94 0.64
N ARG A 75 -10.40 -29.94 1.57
CA ARG A 75 -10.64 -30.18 2.99
C ARG A 75 -10.84 -28.85 3.71
N GLY A 76 -11.59 -28.86 4.82
CA GLY A 76 -11.83 -27.67 5.64
C GLY A 76 -13.01 -26.83 5.17
N PHE A 77 -13.14 -25.64 5.76
CA PHE A 77 -14.22 -24.70 5.51
C PHE A 77 -13.64 -23.36 5.02
N PRO A 78 -13.55 -23.14 3.69
CA PRO A 78 -12.90 -21.96 3.11
C PRO A 78 -13.30 -20.61 3.68
N ALA A 79 -14.52 -20.45 4.18
CA ALA A 79 -14.95 -19.18 4.76
C ALA A 79 -14.16 -18.80 6.03
N SER A 80 -13.50 -19.74 6.71
CA SER A 80 -12.58 -19.41 7.82
C SER A 80 -11.30 -18.74 7.35
N ASP A 81 -10.92 -18.94 6.08
CA ASP A 81 -9.72 -18.35 5.49
C ASP A 81 -10.00 -16.92 4.98
N VAL A 82 -11.27 -16.55 4.80
CA VAL A 82 -11.68 -15.25 4.28
C VAL A 82 -11.86 -14.25 5.42
N LYS A 83 -10.88 -13.38 5.61
CA LYS A 83 -10.98 -12.27 6.57
C LYS A 83 -11.69 -11.08 5.93
N LEU A 84 -12.83 -10.68 6.47
CA LEU A 84 -13.63 -9.56 5.93
C LEU A 84 -13.07 -8.17 6.25
N ARG A 85 -12.31 -8.04 7.35
CA ARG A 85 -11.88 -6.74 7.90
C ARG A 85 -10.38 -6.61 8.09
N ASN A 86 -9.68 -7.71 8.31
CA ASN A 86 -8.25 -7.67 8.60
C ASN A 86 -7.49 -8.00 7.32
N MET A 87 -6.69 -7.04 6.86
CA MET A 87 -5.83 -7.20 5.69
C MET A 87 -4.68 -8.19 5.96
N ALA A 88 -4.19 -8.29 7.20
CA ALA A 88 -3.04 -9.12 7.50
C ALA A 88 -3.40 -10.61 7.56
N GLU A 89 -2.61 -11.43 6.85
CA GLU A 89 -2.73 -12.89 6.88
C GLU A 89 -2.52 -13.43 8.31
N ASN A 90 -1.53 -12.89 9.03
CA ASN A 90 -1.15 -13.35 10.36
C ASN A 90 -1.54 -12.34 11.45
N THR A 91 -1.83 -12.86 12.63
CA THR A 91 -2.11 -12.08 13.83
C THR A 91 -1.26 -12.65 14.95
N TYR A 92 -0.55 -11.79 15.67
CA TYR A 92 0.32 -12.11 16.79
C TYR A 92 -0.44 -11.96 18.09
N THR A 93 -0.28 -12.92 19.00
CA THR A 93 -0.83 -12.84 20.36
C THR A 93 0.22 -12.27 21.30
N ILE A 94 -0.14 -11.27 22.09
CA ILE A 94 0.74 -10.63 23.05
C ILE A 94 0.52 -11.28 24.42
N VAL A 95 1.57 -11.92 24.94
CA VAL A 95 1.53 -12.71 26.18
C VAL A 95 2.46 -12.10 27.22
N ASP A 96 1.86 -11.69 28.32
CA ASP A 96 2.49 -11.26 29.56
C ASP A 96 3.08 -12.46 30.30
N THR A 97 4.39 -12.45 30.52
CA THR A 97 5.11 -13.47 31.32
C THR A 97 5.57 -12.92 32.68
N SER A 98 5.09 -11.75 33.08
CA SER A 98 5.52 -11.08 34.33
C SER A 98 4.88 -11.67 35.58
N SER A 99 3.69 -12.26 35.45
CA SER A 99 2.91 -12.71 36.60
C SER A 99 3.43 -14.03 37.18
N GLU A 100 3.63 -14.07 38.49
CA GLU A 100 3.94 -15.31 39.23
C GLU A 100 2.80 -16.35 39.15
N THR A 101 1.58 -15.93 38.78
CA THR A 101 0.40 -16.80 38.66
C THR A 101 0.29 -17.49 37.29
N GLY A 102 1.18 -17.17 36.35
CA GLY A 102 1.25 -17.75 35.02
C GLY A 102 1.09 -16.73 33.90
N ASN A 103 1.25 -17.19 32.66
CA ASN A 103 1.19 -16.34 31.47
C ASN A 103 -0.22 -15.81 31.23
N ARG A 104 -0.35 -14.51 30.93
CA ARG A 104 -1.63 -13.86 30.64
C ARG A 104 -1.61 -13.27 29.23
N VAL A 105 -2.67 -13.49 28.46
CA VAL A 105 -2.84 -12.82 27.15
C VAL A 105 -3.35 -11.40 27.39
N ILE A 106 -2.63 -10.40 26.88
CA ILE A 106 -3.02 -8.98 26.97
C ILE A 106 -3.81 -8.55 25.72
N GLY A 107 -3.44 -9.05 24.55
CA GLY A 107 -4.10 -8.64 23.31
C GLY A 107 -3.59 -9.36 22.08
N THR A 108 -4.04 -8.88 20.92
CA THR A 108 -3.61 -9.36 19.61
C THR A 108 -3.30 -8.19 18.69
N ILE A 109 -2.38 -8.40 17.76
CA ILE A 109 -1.89 -7.37 16.84
C ILE A 109 -1.61 -7.98 15.45
N ASP A 110 -1.76 -7.23 14.37
CA ASP A 110 -1.44 -7.72 13.02
C ASP A 110 0.07 -7.86 12.79
N GLU A 111 0.48 -8.61 11.77
CA GLU A 111 1.89 -8.91 11.50
C GLU A 111 2.75 -7.68 11.16
N LEU A 112 2.23 -6.71 10.40
CA LEU A 112 2.99 -5.51 10.05
C LEU A 112 3.23 -4.67 11.30
N SER A 113 2.18 -4.44 12.07
CA SER A 113 2.25 -3.81 13.39
C SER A 113 3.15 -4.56 14.36
N ALA A 114 3.14 -5.89 14.34
CA ALA A 114 3.95 -6.71 15.24
C ALA A 114 5.44 -6.45 15.02
N PHE A 115 5.84 -6.29 13.76
CA PHE A 115 7.23 -6.02 13.39
C PHE A 115 7.69 -4.62 13.78
N GLU A 116 6.76 -3.68 13.93
CA GLU A 116 7.06 -2.29 14.30
C GLU A 116 6.94 -2.03 15.81
N GLN A 117 5.98 -2.66 16.50
CA GLN A 117 5.63 -2.35 17.89
C GLN A 117 6.05 -3.42 18.90
N VAL A 118 6.05 -4.69 18.51
CA VAL A 118 6.39 -5.81 19.40
C VAL A 118 7.56 -6.64 18.87
N HIS A 119 8.52 -5.98 18.21
CA HIS A 119 9.79 -6.60 17.86
C HIS A 119 10.63 -6.86 19.13
N PRO A 120 11.64 -7.76 19.08
CA PRO A 120 12.53 -7.99 20.21
C PRO A 120 13.15 -6.68 20.71
N GLU A 121 13.24 -6.51 22.03
CA GLU A 121 13.67 -5.28 22.71
C GLU A 121 12.76 -4.04 22.55
N ALA A 122 11.58 -4.17 21.92
CA ALA A 122 10.62 -3.08 21.87
C ALA A 122 10.01 -2.81 23.25
N VAL A 123 9.69 -1.54 23.50
CA VAL A 123 8.86 -1.12 24.63
C VAL A 123 7.42 -1.01 24.12
N TYR A 124 6.58 -1.94 24.56
CA TYR A 124 5.16 -1.97 24.26
C TYR A 124 4.39 -1.31 25.40
N MET A 125 3.54 -0.33 25.06
CA MET A 125 2.70 0.37 26.03
C MET A 125 1.25 -0.11 25.92
N HIS A 126 0.67 -0.54 27.03
CA HIS A 126 -0.71 -1.01 27.08
C HIS A 126 -1.42 -0.40 28.29
N GLU A 127 -2.48 0.37 28.04
CA GLU A 127 -3.26 1.08 29.07
C GLU A 127 -2.41 1.95 30.03
N GLY A 128 -1.27 2.46 29.55
CA GLY A 128 -0.34 3.28 30.33
C GLY A 128 0.72 2.49 31.11
N GLU A 129 0.66 1.15 31.08
CA GLU A 129 1.71 0.29 31.61
C GLU A 129 2.76 -0.01 30.53
N THR A 130 4.03 -0.05 30.93
CA THR A 130 5.18 -0.32 30.06
C THR A 130 5.62 -1.77 30.17
N PHE A 131 5.75 -2.42 29.01
CA PHE A 131 6.24 -3.77 28.89
C PHE A 131 7.43 -3.81 27.94
N LEU A 132 8.45 -4.60 28.29
CA LEU A 132 9.57 -4.89 27.40
C LEU A 132 9.32 -6.22 26.69
N VAL A 133 9.52 -6.24 25.38
CA VAL A 133 9.38 -7.44 24.57
C VAL A 133 10.64 -8.29 24.68
N SER A 134 10.48 -9.48 25.26
CA SER A 134 11.55 -10.46 25.42
C SER A 134 11.86 -11.17 24.09
N ASP A 135 10.81 -11.63 23.41
CA ASP A 135 10.93 -12.44 22.20
C ASP A 135 9.69 -12.29 21.31
N LEU A 136 9.90 -12.31 20.00
CA LEU A 136 8.84 -12.33 19.00
C LEU A 136 8.96 -13.64 18.19
N ASN A 137 8.16 -14.64 18.58
CA ASN A 137 8.16 -15.92 17.91
C ASN A 137 7.35 -15.87 16.61
N LEU A 138 8.07 -15.83 15.49
CA LEU A 138 7.48 -15.75 14.14
C LEU A 138 6.77 -17.04 13.69
N THR A 139 7.08 -18.17 14.32
CA THR A 139 6.48 -19.49 13.99
C THR A 139 5.17 -19.69 14.74
N GLU A 140 5.19 -19.47 16.06
CA GLU A 140 4.01 -19.60 16.93
C GLU A 140 3.08 -18.39 16.85
N LYS A 141 3.56 -17.27 16.28
CA LYS A 141 2.86 -15.98 16.21
C LYS A 141 2.51 -15.45 17.60
N VAL A 142 3.50 -15.49 18.49
CA VAL A 142 3.38 -15.02 19.87
C VAL A 142 4.49 -14.03 20.18
N ALA A 143 4.13 -12.90 20.77
CA ALA A 143 5.05 -11.93 21.34
C ALA A 143 5.05 -12.08 22.86
N TYR A 144 6.20 -12.41 23.44
CA TYR A 144 6.36 -12.54 24.88
C TYR A 144 6.87 -11.23 25.47
N ILE A 145 6.12 -10.69 26.43
CA ILE A 145 6.40 -9.40 27.04
C ILE A 145 6.45 -9.54 28.56
N HIS A 146 7.22 -8.68 29.21
CA HIS A 146 7.27 -8.59 30.67
C HIS A 146 7.23 -7.14 31.13
N THR A 147 6.68 -6.88 32.30
CA THR A 147 6.62 -5.55 32.90
C THR A 147 8.03 -5.02 33.11
N ALA A 148 8.25 -3.79 32.67
CA ALA A 148 9.53 -3.12 32.80
C ALA A 148 9.29 -1.65 33.13
N ASP A 149 9.93 -1.18 34.20
CA ASP A 149 9.95 0.25 34.55
C ASP A 149 11.10 0.92 33.78
N VAL A 150 10.76 1.50 32.64
CA VAL A 150 11.70 2.15 31.72
C VAL A 150 11.32 3.61 31.52
N ASP A 151 12.32 4.48 31.40
CA ASP A 151 12.16 5.92 31.16
C ASP A 151 12.25 6.29 29.68
N TYR A 152 12.08 5.32 28.78
CA TYR A 152 12.15 5.50 27.34
C TYR A 152 11.11 4.65 26.60
N PHE A 153 10.81 5.02 25.36
CA PHE A 153 10.04 4.23 24.42
C PHE A 153 10.88 3.87 23.19
N THR A 154 10.39 2.92 22.40
CA THR A 154 11.05 2.49 21.16
C THR A 154 10.30 2.95 19.93
N GLN A 155 11.04 3.42 18.94
CA GLN A 155 10.52 3.77 17.62
C GLN A 155 11.20 2.93 16.56
N SER A 156 10.43 2.16 15.80
CA SER A 156 10.93 1.37 14.67
C SER A 156 11.40 2.29 13.53
N VAL A 157 12.39 1.82 12.79
CA VAL A 157 12.88 2.42 11.55
C VAL A 157 12.60 1.42 10.44
N THR A 158 11.77 1.85 9.50
CA THR A 158 11.30 1.03 8.39
C THR A 158 11.79 1.59 7.07
N GLU A 159 12.03 0.69 6.13
CA GLU A 159 12.28 1.01 4.73
C GLU A 159 11.10 0.50 3.90
N THR A 160 10.48 1.40 3.14
CA THR A 160 9.44 1.06 2.17
C THR A 160 10.01 1.19 0.77
N LYS A 161 10.02 0.10 0.03
CA LYS A 161 10.42 0.06 -1.37
C LYS A 161 9.22 -0.27 -2.23
N VAL A 162 9.00 0.49 -3.30
CA VAL A 162 7.98 0.20 -4.31
C VAL A 162 8.67 -0.31 -5.57
N GLN A 163 8.12 -1.34 -6.19
CA GLN A 163 8.56 -1.84 -7.48
C GLN A 163 7.36 -1.91 -8.43
N ILE A 164 7.44 -1.27 -9.59
CA ILE A 164 6.43 -1.39 -10.65
C ILE A 164 6.58 -2.78 -11.28
N ASP A 165 5.48 -3.54 -11.27
CA ASP A 165 5.41 -4.86 -11.87
C ASP A 165 4.88 -4.77 -13.31
N ALA A 166 3.80 -4.00 -13.51
CA ALA A 166 3.20 -3.75 -14.81
C ALA A 166 2.53 -2.38 -14.86
N GLU A 167 2.76 -1.62 -15.94
CA GLU A 167 2.02 -0.39 -16.23
C GLU A 167 0.78 -0.73 -17.06
N GLU A 168 -0.40 -0.40 -16.56
CA GLU A 168 -1.68 -0.64 -17.25
C GLU A 168 -2.16 0.59 -18.01
N GLN A 169 -2.04 1.76 -17.38
CA GLN A 169 -2.51 3.02 -17.91
C GLN A 169 -1.47 4.09 -17.69
N SER A 170 -1.36 4.99 -18.65
CA SER A 170 -0.38 6.07 -18.64
C SER A 170 -1.01 7.27 -19.32
N LYS A 171 -0.87 8.45 -18.73
CA LYS A 171 -1.32 9.70 -19.34
C LYS A 171 -0.34 10.81 -19.04
N GLN A 172 -0.13 11.68 -20.03
CA GLN A 172 0.50 12.96 -19.78
C GLN A 172 -0.52 13.86 -19.09
N TRP A 173 -0.14 14.39 -17.93
CA TRP A 173 -0.93 15.33 -17.15
C TRP A 173 -0.12 16.60 -16.95
N ARG A 174 -0.54 17.68 -17.64
CA ARG A 174 0.18 18.95 -17.66
C ARG A 174 1.65 18.73 -18.07
N ARG A 175 2.61 19.05 -17.20
CA ARG A 175 4.05 18.90 -17.43
C ARG A 175 4.62 17.58 -16.94
N SER A 176 3.79 16.71 -16.35
CA SER A 176 4.19 15.46 -15.70
C SER A 176 3.58 14.23 -16.37
N GLN A 177 4.20 13.07 -16.16
CA GLN A 177 3.65 11.78 -16.53
C GLN A 177 2.97 11.16 -15.31
N VAL A 178 1.76 10.63 -15.51
CA VAL A 178 1.02 9.89 -14.49
C VAL A 178 0.79 8.47 -15.00
N GLY A 179 1.21 7.49 -14.22
CA GLY A 179 1.00 6.07 -14.49
C GLY A 179 0.06 5.43 -13.47
N PHE A 180 -0.50 4.29 -13.86
CA PHE A 180 -1.29 3.41 -13.01
C PHE A 180 -1.05 1.96 -13.41
N GLY A 181 -0.96 1.09 -12.41
CA GLY A 181 -0.83 -0.35 -12.63
C GLY A 181 -0.43 -1.11 -11.37
N ASP A 182 0.05 -2.33 -11.57
CA ASP A 182 0.41 -3.25 -10.52
C ASP A 182 1.81 -2.95 -9.96
N VAL A 183 1.91 -2.96 -8.63
CA VAL A 183 3.16 -2.76 -7.89
C VAL A 183 3.33 -3.78 -6.76
N THR A 184 4.59 -3.97 -6.37
CA THR A 184 4.96 -4.66 -5.15
C THR A 184 5.56 -3.65 -4.18
N VAL A 185 4.93 -3.51 -3.02
CA VAL A 185 5.40 -2.69 -1.91
C VAL A 185 6.06 -3.60 -0.88
N THR A 186 7.34 -3.41 -0.65
CA THR A 186 8.13 -4.16 0.34
C THR A 186 8.40 -3.26 1.54
N ASN A 187 7.97 -3.69 2.72
CA ASN A 187 8.29 -3.04 3.99
C ASN A 187 9.30 -3.88 4.77
N LEU A 188 10.35 -3.25 5.26
CA LEU A 188 11.39 -3.89 6.07
C LEU A 188 11.66 -3.08 7.33
N THR A 189 11.46 -3.69 8.50
CA THR A 189 11.90 -3.13 9.79
C THR A 189 13.28 -3.69 10.12
N TYR A 190 14.31 -2.84 10.11
CA TYR A 190 15.71 -3.27 10.27
C TYR A 190 16.40 -2.65 11.50
N MET A 191 15.82 -1.61 12.08
CA MET A 191 16.38 -0.90 13.23
C MET A 191 15.27 -0.30 14.08
N PHE A 192 15.57 0.02 15.33
CA PHE A 192 14.75 0.86 16.18
C PHE A 192 15.62 1.82 16.98
N ARG A 193 15.01 2.91 17.46
CA ARG A 193 15.64 3.92 18.31
C ARG A 193 15.02 3.88 19.68
N LYS A 194 15.83 4.04 20.73
CA LYS A 194 15.38 4.25 22.11
C LYS A 194 15.34 5.75 22.36
N ILE A 195 14.16 6.26 22.71
CA ILE A 195 13.91 7.70 22.89
C ILE A 195 13.42 7.92 24.30
N LYS A 196 14.10 8.77 25.06
CA LYS A 196 13.73 9.06 26.44
C LYS A 196 12.40 9.82 26.51
N PHE A 197 11.54 9.48 27.47
CA PHE A 197 10.31 10.21 27.72
C PHE A 197 10.60 11.68 28.05
N TYR A 198 9.71 12.59 27.65
CA TYR A 198 9.81 14.05 27.83
C TYR A 198 10.97 14.75 27.11
N GLU A 199 12.23 14.34 27.34
CA GLU A 199 13.45 14.94 26.79
C GLU A 199 13.59 14.69 25.28
N ARG A 200 13.06 13.56 24.79
CA ARG A 200 13.13 13.12 23.38
C ARG A 200 14.53 12.95 22.81
N ASP A 201 15.51 12.85 23.69
CA ASP A 201 16.87 12.51 23.30
C ASP A 201 16.96 11.04 22.91
N SER A 202 17.63 10.79 21.78
CA SER A 202 17.90 9.45 21.27
C SER A 202 19.02 8.84 22.11
N ILE A 203 18.66 7.98 23.06
CA ILE A 203 19.62 7.36 24.00
C ILE A 203 20.33 6.13 23.41
N GLY A 204 19.81 5.57 22.31
CA GLY A 204 20.43 4.45 21.64
C GLY A 204 19.67 3.96 20.42
N PHE A 205 20.26 2.98 19.74
CA PHE A 205 19.66 2.27 18.62
C PHE A 205 19.91 0.77 18.77
N GLY A 206 18.97 -0.04 18.28
CA GLY A 206 19.09 -1.49 18.21
C GLY A 206 18.78 -1.98 16.81
N LYS A 207 19.41 -3.07 16.39
CA LYS A 207 19.13 -3.70 15.10
C LYS A 207 18.06 -4.75 15.27
N VAL A 208 17.19 -4.88 14.28
CA VAL A 208 16.16 -5.92 14.24
C VAL A 208 16.36 -6.75 12.98
N SER A 209 16.25 -8.07 13.11
CA SER A 209 16.32 -9.01 11.99
C SER A 209 14.95 -9.64 11.78
N LEU A 210 14.04 -8.90 11.16
CA LEU A 210 12.71 -9.38 10.80
C LEU A 210 12.58 -9.64 9.30
N PRO A 211 11.70 -10.57 8.89
CA PRO A 211 11.46 -10.82 7.47
C PRO A 211 10.81 -9.60 6.81
N GLN A 212 11.15 -9.37 5.54
CA GLN A 212 10.48 -8.37 4.73
C GLN A 212 9.01 -8.76 4.47
N HIS A 213 8.12 -7.76 4.50
CA HIS A 213 6.71 -7.94 4.18
C HIS A 213 6.43 -7.38 2.78
N GLU A 214 6.02 -8.26 1.86
CA GLU A 214 5.68 -7.90 0.48
C GLU A 214 4.15 -7.78 0.33
N LEU A 215 3.68 -6.63 -0.14
CA LEU A 215 2.30 -6.36 -0.49
C LEU A 215 2.20 -6.16 -2.01
N ALA A 216 1.53 -7.09 -2.68
CA ALA A 216 1.14 -6.94 -4.07
C ALA A 216 -0.16 -6.14 -4.16
N THR A 217 -0.13 -4.98 -4.81
CA THR A 217 -1.26 -4.05 -4.86
C THR A 217 -1.24 -3.21 -6.14
N ALA A 218 -2.23 -2.37 -6.34
CA ALA A 218 -2.25 -1.37 -7.41
C ALA A 218 -1.78 -0.01 -6.88
N ALA A 219 -1.10 0.76 -7.74
CA ALA A 219 -0.68 2.12 -7.44
C ALA A 219 -0.92 3.07 -8.62
N ALA A 220 -1.16 4.33 -8.27
CA ALA A 220 -0.98 5.46 -9.16
C ALA A 220 0.36 6.11 -8.83
N TRP A 221 1.07 6.59 -9.83
CA TRP A 221 2.32 7.32 -9.62
C TRP A 221 2.41 8.58 -10.47
N LEU A 222 3.01 9.61 -9.88
CA LEU A 222 3.21 10.94 -10.47
C LEU A 222 4.70 11.24 -10.54
N GLU A 223 5.23 11.36 -11.75
CA GLU A 223 6.64 11.69 -11.98
C GLU A 223 6.89 13.19 -11.73
N LEU A 224 7.94 13.53 -10.99
CA LEU A 224 8.33 14.92 -10.81
C LEU A 224 8.88 15.48 -12.13
N PRO A 225 8.27 16.53 -12.71
CA PRO A 225 8.79 17.12 -13.93
C PRO A 225 10.14 17.78 -13.69
N GLU A 226 11.00 17.75 -14.70
CA GLU A 226 12.34 18.33 -14.62
C GLU A 226 12.31 19.84 -14.31
N SER A 227 11.27 20.55 -14.76
CA SER A 227 11.05 21.97 -14.43
C SER A 227 10.95 22.21 -12.93
N ALA A 228 10.09 21.45 -12.23
CA ALA A 228 9.92 21.55 -10.78
C ALA A 228 11.19 21.18 -10.03
N ALA A 229 11.89 20.12 -10.47
CA ALA A 229 13.15 19.70 -9.88
C ALA A 229 14.23 20.79 -9.99
N ARG A 230 14.36 21.41 -11.17
CA ARG A 230 15.30 22.52 -11.40
C ARG A 230 14.94 23.77 -10.62
N LEU A 231 13.65 24.10 -10.49
CA LEU A 231 13.18 25.23 -9.68
C LEU A 231 13.53 25.04 -8.20
N ALA A 232 13.23 23.86 -7.64
CA ALA A 232 13.59 23.54 -6.25
C ALA A 232 15.11 23.63 -6.04
N ALA A 233 15.91 23.04 -6.93
CA ALA A 233 17.37 23.10 -6.85
C ALA A 233 17.90 24.55 -6.97
N GLY A 234 17.31 25.37 -7.83
CA GLY A 234 17.66 26.79 -7.99
C GLY A 234 17.46 27.62 -6.72
N PHE A 235 16.53 27.19 -5.85
CA PHE A 235 16.32 27.76 -4.52
C PHE A 235 17.10 27.05 -3.40
N GLY A 236 18.06 26.18 -3.73
CA GLY A 236 18.84 25.41 -2.76
C GLY A 236 18.01 24.37 -1.99
N ARG A 237 16.91 23.88 -2.57
CA ARG A 237 15.97 22.95 -1.94
C ARG A 237 16.06 21.54 -2.52
N ILE A 238 15.62 20.57 -1.72
CA ILE A 238 15.66 19.15 -2.07
C ILE A 238 14.27 18.72 -2.54
N ALA A 239 14.11 18.46 -3.84
CA ALA A 239 12.80 18.17 -4.42
C ALA A 239 12.10 16.94 -3.81
N THR A 240 12.85 15.90 -3.45
CA THR A 240 12.33 14.70 -2.78
C THR A 240 11.61 15.03 -1.47
N GLU A 241 12.09 16.02 -0.70
CA GLU A 241 11.44 16.45 0.53
C GLU A 241 10.07 17.06 0.24
N GLY A 242 9.99 17.97 -0.74
CA GLY A 242 8.70 18.53 -1.14
C GLY A 242 7.73 17.46 -1.62
N LEU A 243 8.22 16.47 -2.37
CA LEU A 243 7.40 15.37 -2.89
C LEU A 243 6.89 14.43 -1.78
N ILE A 244 7.70 14.14 -0.76
CA ILE A 244 7.24 13.42 0.45
C ILE A 244 6.15 14.23 1.16
N GLY A 245 6.32 15.55 1.25
CA GLY A 245 5.32 16.46 1.80
C GLY A 245 4.00 16.43 1.05
N ILE A 246 4.06 16.40 -0.28
CA ILE A 246 2.88 16.24 -1.15
C ILE A 246 2.23 14.87 -0.94
N GLY A 247 3.02 13.80 -0.79
CA GLY A 247 2.50 12.46 -0.49
C GLY A 247 1.74 12.41 0.84
N ASN A 248 2.28 13.01 1.89
CA ASN A 248 1.60 13.11 3.19
C ASN A 248 0.30 13.91 3.10
N ALA A 249 0.29 15.01 2.33
CA ALA A 249 -0.93 15.77 2.07
C ALA A 249 -1.93 14.94 1.25
N ALA A 250 -1.46 14.18 0.25
CA ALA A 250 -2.28 13.33 -0.60
C ALA A 250 -3.02 12.26 0.22
N SER A 251 -2.34 11.55 1.12
CA SER A 251 -2.99 10.55 1.99
C SER A 251 -4.06 11.16 2.91
N ALA A 252 -3.95 12.44 3.27
CA ALA A 252 -4.96 13.16 4.04
C ALA A 252 -6.16 13.63 3.20
N VAL A 253 -5.96 13.99 1.92
CA VAL A 253 -7.03 14.54 1.07
C VAL A 253 -7.75 13.50 0.22
N ILE A 254 -7.09 12.40 -0.19
CA ILE A 254 -7.73 11.36 -1.01
C ILE A 254 -8.99 10.77 -0.37
N PRO A 255 -9.05 10.54 0.96
CA PRO A 255 -10.28 10.13 1.66
C PRO A 255 -11.52 10.98 1.32
N LEU A 256 -11.34 12.30 1.07
CA LEU A 256 -12.41 13.24 0.70
C LEU A 256 -13.01 12.97 -0.69
N PHE A 257 -12.35 12.15 -1.51
CA PHE A 257 -12.76 11.80 -2.86
C PHE A 257 -13.14 10.32 -3.00
N ALA A 258 -12.63 9.46 -2.11
CA ALA A 258 -12.64 8.01 -2.25
C ALA A 258 -13.44 7.23 -1.18
N MET A 259 -13.99 7.90 -0.15
CA MET A 259 -14.58 7.25 1.05
C MET A 259 -13.73 6.10 1.58
N CYS A 260 -12.46 6.38 1.83
CA CYS A 260 -11.55 5.44 2.47
C CYS A 260 -11.07 6.02 3.81
N ASP A 261 -10.55 5.17 4.68
CA ASP A 261 -9.77 5.63 5.82
C ASP A 261 -8.38 6.11 5.33
N PRO A 262 -7.76 7.14 5.92
CA PRO A 262 -6.38 7.50 5.60
C PRO A 262 -5.39 6.33 5.71
N MET A 263 -5.67 5.34 6.58
CA MET A 263 -4.84 4.15 6.73
C MET A 263 -4.98 3.13 5.60
N ASP A 264 -6.00 3.25 4.76
CA ASP A 264 -6.21 2.40 3.58
C ASP A 264 -5.30 2.78 2.40
N ILE A 265 -4.62 3.93 2.49
CA ILE A 265 -3.74 4.47 1.44
C ILE A 265 -2.31 4.54 1.96
N GLY A 266 -1.38 4.05 1.15
CA GLY A 266 0.04 4.24 1.36
C GLY A 266 0.62 5.22 0.35
N THR A 267 1.63 5.98 0.78
CA THR A 267 2.39 6.86 -0.09
C THR A 267 3.88 6.61 0.08
N ALA A 268 4.61 6.59 -1.02
CA ALA A 268 6.06 6.46 -1.03
C ALA A 268 6.66 7.35 -2.11
N VAL A 269 7.90 7.77 -1.92
CA VAL A 269 8.65 8.50 -2.94
C VAL A 269 9.89 7.71 -3.28
N ASP A 270 10.07 7.42 -4.56
CA ASP A 270 11.21 6.69 -5.08
C ASP A 270 11.57 7.18 -6.49
N SER A 271 12.82 6.99 -6.88
CA SER A 271 13.32 7.27 -8.23
C SER A 271 13.84 6.03 -8.97
N ALA A 272 13.95 4.88 -8.31
CA ALA A 272 14.54 3.68 -8.89
C ALA A 272 13.70 3.09 -10.04
N ASN A 273 12.39 3.31 -10.03
CA ASN A 273 11.46 2.75 -11.02
C ASN A 273 11.47 3.51 -12.37
N THR A 274 11.41 4.83 -12.34
CA THR A 274 11.23 5.68 -13.53
C THR A 274 12.49 6.46 -13.91
N GLY A 275 13.52 6.46 -13.05
CA GLY A 275 14.74 7.26 -13.23
C GLY A 275 14.61 8.72 -12.76
N VAL A 276 13.42 9.15 -12.34
CA VAL A 276 13.15 10.48 -11.78
C VAL A 276 12.38 10.36 -10.46
N PRO A 277 12.50 11.32 -9.52
CA PRO A 277 11.71 11.30 -8.29
C PRO A 277 10.22 11.18 -8.59
N THR A 278 9.57 10.16 -8.04
CA THR A 278 8.19 9.79 -8.37
C THR A 278 7.40 9.54 -7.10
N LEU A 279 6.21 10.13 -7.00
CA LEU A 279 5.29 9.93 -5.89
C LEU A 279 4.37 8.75 -6.22
N PHE A 280 4.42 7.70 -5.42
CA PHE A 280 3.52 6.55 -5.48
C PHE A 280 2.39 6.72 -4.46
N ILE A 281 1.17 6.45 -4.91
CA ILE A 281 -0.05 6.38 -4.10
C ILE A 281 -0.64 4.99 -4.35
N TYR A 282 -0.65 4.13 -3.33
CA TYR A 282 -1.03 2.73 -3.48
C TYR A 282 -2.08 2.31 -2.46
N ASP A 283 -2.87 1.31 -2.83
CA ASP A 283 -3.84 0.73 -1.93
C ASP A 283 -3.12 -0.14 -0.89
N ARG A 284 -3.35 0.10 0.39
CA ARG A 284 -2.98 -0.84 1.45
C ARG A 284 -4.04 -1.95 1.49
N HIS A 285 -4.11 -2.73 0.42
CA HIS A 285 -4.91 -3.94 0.29
C HIS A 285 -4.34 -4.87 -0.79
N PRO A 286 -4.25 -6.20 -0.57
CA PRO A 286 -3.84 -7.14 -1.60
C PRO A 286 -4.68 -7.02 -2.87
N GLY A 287 -4.02 -6.83 -4.01
CA GLY A 287 -4.65 -6.65 -5.32
C GLY A 287 -5.36 -5.32 -5.55
N GLY A 288 -5.33 -4.40 -4.59
CA GLY A 288 -5.99 -3.10 -4.71
C GLY A 288 -7.51 -3.15 -4.65
N VAL A 289 -8.10 -2.16 -3.97
CA VAL A 289 -9.56 -1.98 -3.84
C VAL A 289 -10.08 -0.83 -4.70
N GLY A 290 -9.18 -0.12 -5.39
CA GLY A 290 -9.51 0.90 -6.39
C GLY A 290 -9.27 2.34 -5.94
N PHE A 291 -8.64 2.59 -4.78
CA PHE A 291 -8.34 3.96 -4.35
C PHE A 291 -7.21 4.56 -5.20
N ALA A 292 -6.21 3.76 -5.57
CA ALA A 292 -5.14 4.10 -6.49
C ALA A 292 -5.68 4.45 -7.88
N ASP A 293 -6.54 3.62 -8.48
CA ASP A 293 -7.18 3.91 -9.78
C ASP A 293 -8.00 5.20 -9.73
N LYS A 294 -8.76 5.40 -8.64
CA LYS A 294 -9.49 6.66 -8.45
C LYS A 294 -8.55 7.86 -8.35
N SER A 295 -7.45 7.73 -7.60
CA SER A 295 -6.43 8.77 -7.45
C SER A 295 -5.76 9.10 -8.77
N TYR A 296 -5.48 8.09 -9.60
CA TYR A 296 -5.01 8.26 -10.97
C TYR A 296 -5.99 9.09 -11.82
N ARG A 297 -7.28 8.75 -11.77
CA ARG A 297 -8.32 9.44 -12.54
C ARG A 297 -8.51 10.89 -12.08
N MET A 298 -8.46 11.13 -10.77
CA MET A 298 -8.68 12.44 -10.12
C MET A 298 -7.40 13.17 -9.73
N ILE A 299 -6.30 12.92 -10.45
CA ILE A 299 -4.99 13.46 -10.08
C ILE A 299 -4.98 14.99 -10.01
N GLU A 300 -5.74 15.66 -10.88
CA GLU A 300 -5.91 17.12 -10.89
C GLU A 300 -6.54 17.59 -9.57
N GLU A 301 -7.70 17.04 -9.21
CA GLU A 301 -8.45 17.43 -8.03
C GLU A 301 -7.70 17.10 -6.73
N VAL A 302 -6.97 15.98 -6.70
CA VAL A 302 -6.12 15.60 -5.57
C VAL A 302 -4.98 16.61 -5.39
N MET A 303 -4.27 16.96 -6.46
CA MET A 303 -3.15 17.91 -6.37
C MET A 303 -3.62 19.33 -6.06
N GLU A 304 -4.77 19.75 -6.59
CA GLU A 304 -5.41 21.02 -6.19
C GLU A 304 -5.79 21.03 -4.71
N ALA A 305 -6.34 19.92 -4.18
CA ALA A 305 -6.66 19.80 -2.77
C ALA A 305 -5.40 19.84 -1.89
N CYS A 306 -4.31 19.17 -2.30
CA CYS A 306 -3.01 19.24 -1.63
C CYS A 306 -2.48 20.69 -1.59
N LEU A 307 -2.52 21.41 -2.72
CA LEU A 307 -2.11 22.81 -2.77
C LEU A 307 -2.93 23.67 -1.81
N ASN A 308 -4.26 23.55 -1.88
CA ASN A 308 -5.16 24.29 -0.99
C ASN A 308 -4.88 23.98 0.49
N LEU A 309 -4.61 22.72 0.86
CA LEU A 309 -4.30 22.34 2.23
C LEU A 309 -2.99 22.98 2.71
N ILE A 310 -1.93 22.90 1.89
CA ILE A 310 -0.60 23.36 2.26
C ILE A 310 -0.53 24.89 2.29
N GLU A 311 -1.05 25.55 1.27
CA GLU A 311 -1.03 27.02 1.13
C GLU A 311 -1.84 27.70 2.24
N ASN A 312 -3.00 27.16 2.59
CA ASN A 312 -3.83 27.72 3.65
C ASN A 312 -3.37 27.31 5.06
N CYS A 313 -2.38 26.44 5.21
CA CYS A 313 -1.87 26.11 6.53
C CYS A 313 -1.08 27.29 7.12
N SER A 314 -1.38 27.69 8.37
CA SER A 314 -0.71 28.83 9.04
C SER A 314 0.70 28.52 9.57
N CYS A 315 1.21 27.31 9.34
CA CYS A 315 2.58 26.97 9.74
C CYS A 315 3.62 27.65 8.84
N GLU A 316 4.82 27.85 9.38
CA GLU A 316 5.92 28.51 8.68
C GLU A 316 6.65 27.55 7.74
N ASP A 317 7.25 26.48 8.32
CA ASP A 317 8.14 25.56 7.58
C ASP A 317 7.47 24.20 7.27
N GLY A 318 6.28 23.96 7.80
CA GLY A 318 5.55 22.70 7.70
C GLY A 318 5.03 22.21 9.06
N CYS A 319 3.97 21.40 9.04
CA CYS A 319 3.43 20.77 10.24
C CYS A 319 2.70 19.46 9.90
N PRO A 320 2.40 18.60 10.89
CA PRO A 320 1.60 17.38 10.71
C PRO A 320 0.24 17.54 10.03
N SER A 321 -0.32 18.75 10.04
CA SER A 321 -1.61 19.04 9.41
C SER A 321 -1.51 19.47 7.95
N CYS A 322 -0.31 19.59 7.37
CA CYS A 322 -0.12 19.90 5.96
C CYS A 322 0.85 18.93 5.29
N VAL A 323 2.15 19.22 5.31
CA VAL A 323 3.19 18.41 4.66
C VAL A 323 3.74 17.29 5.56
N GLY A 324 3.51 17.35 6.87
CA GLY A 324 3.81 16.24 7.77
C GLY A 324 2.69 15.19 7.71
N SER A 325 3.01 13.93 7.99
CA SER A 325 1.98 12.90 8.12
C SER A 325 1.11 13.17 9.37
N PRO A 326 -0.23 13.21 9.25
CA PRO A 326 -1.12 13.43 10.38
C PRO A 326 -1.21 12.19 11.29
N ILE A 327 -0.92 11.00 10.76
CA ILE A 327 -0.97 9.71 11.47
C ILE A 327 0.25 8.89 11.00
N PRO A 328 1.33 8.80 11.78
CA PRO A 328 2.34 7.79 11.53
C PRO A 328 1.68 6.41 11.59
N PRO A 329 2.10 5.43 10.76
CA PRO A 329 1.67 4.06 10.94
C PRO A 329 1.82 3.68 12.40
N TYR A 330 0.70 3.35 13.05
CA TYR A 330 0.64 2.79 14.39
C TYR A 330 1.05 3.65 15.61
N ALA A 331 1.06 4.98 15.48
CA ALA A 331 1.30 5.87 16.63
C ALA A 331 0.15 5.96 17.66
N GLN A 332 -0.84 5.06 17.63
CA GLN A 332 -2.04 5.14 18.49
C GLN A 332 -1.74 4.96 19.99
N HIS A 333 -0.52 4.51 20.36
CA HIS A 333 -0.12 4.24 21.75
C HIS A 333 1.00 5.15 22.27
N ASP A 334 1.40 6.19 21.53
CA ASP A 334 2.46 7.10 21.96
C ASP A 334 1.86 8.44 22.44
N PRO A 335 1.79 8.70 23.77
CA PRO A 335 1.29 9.96 24.31
C PRO A 335 2.22 11.15 24.04
N ASP A 336 3.49 10.88 23.70
CA ASP A 336 4.52 11.87 23.40
C ASP A 336 4.96 11.85 21.93
N ALA A 337 4.33 11.05 21.06
CA ALA A 337 4.51 11.12 19.61
C ALA A 337 4.10 12.52 19.19
N THR A 338 5.08 13.40 19.04
CA THR A 338 4.96 14.36 17.95
C THR A 338 4.69 13.54 16.69
N PRO A 339 3.70 13.87 15.86
CA PRO A 339 3.50 13.25 14.54
C PRO A 339 4.68 13.47 13.57
N ARG A 340 5.78 13.98 14.10
CA ARG A 340 6.97 14.43 13.42
C ARG A 340 7.89 13.22 13.26
N GLY A 341 7.61 12.43 12.23
CA GLY A 341 8.72 12.10 11.34
C GLY A 341 9.45 13.38 10.91
N ARG A 342 10.45 13.27 10.04
CA ARG A 342 11.00 14.47 9.39
C ARG A 342 9.84 15.25 8.76
N ILE A 343 9.55 16.47 9.26
CA ILE A 343 8.55 17.34 8.62
C ILE A 343 9.17 17.76 7.29
N PRO A 344 8.57 17.39 6.15
CA PRO A 344 9.11 17.77 4.86
C PRO A 344 8.96 19.27 4.63
N ASP A 345 9.79 19.84 3.76
CA ASP A 345 9.81 21.29 3.52
C ASP A 345 8.53 21.76 2.82
N LYS A 346 7.72 22.56 3.54
CA LYS A 346 6.51 23.20 3.02
C LYS A 346 6.77 24.04 1.77
N GLU A 347 7.84 24.82 1.75
CA GLU A 347 8.11 25.71 0.63
C GLU A 347 8.52 24.94 -0.61
N THR A 348 9.28 23.85 -0.46
CA THR A 348 9.57 22.96 -1.58
C THR A 348 8.29 22.33 -2.15
N ALA A 349 7.36 21.89 -1.29
CA ALA A 349 6.08 21.34 -1.74
C ALA A 349 5.26 22.38 -2.53
N LEU A 350 5.23 23.64 -2.10
CA LEU A 350 4.56 24.73 -2.81
C LEU A 350 5.21 25.02 -4.16
N VAL A 351 6.54 25.08 -4.26
CA VAL A 351 7.25 25.24 -5.54
C VAL A 351 6.83 24.14 -6.53
N ILE A 352 6.82 22.89 -6.07
CA ILE A 352 6.48 21.73 -6.91
C ILE A 352 5.00 21.79 -7.33
N LEU A 353 4.07 22.05 -6.41
CA LEU A 353 2.64 22.10 -6.70
C LEU A 353 2.26 23.26 -7.62
N HIS A 354 2.88 24.43 -7.45
CA HIS A 354 2.66 25.57 -8.36
C HIS A 354 3.14 25.27 -9.78
N ASP A 355 4.28 24.60 -9.96
CA ASP A 355 4.76 24.18 -11.29
C ASP A 355 3.88 23.07 -11.89
N LEU A 356 3.52 22.05 -11.10
CA LEU A 356 2.66 20.94 -11.53
C LEU A 356 1.28 21.42 -11.99
N LEU A 357 0.66 22.34 -11.25
CA LEU A 357 -0.67 22.89 -11.53
C LEU A 357 -0.65 24.11 -12.46
N GLU A 358 0.54 24.49 -12.95
CA GLU A 358 0.74 25.67 -13.83
C GLU A 358 0.14 26.96 -13.24
N ARG A 359 0.32 27.15 -11.94
CA ARG A 359 -0.05 28.37 -11.21
C ARG A 359 1.07 29.41 -11.33
N GLU A 360 0.84 30.62 -10.82
CA GLU A 360 1.89 31.63 -10.74
C GLU A 360 3.10 31.07 -9.96
N PRO A 361 4.34 31.20 -10.47
CA PRO A 361 5.50 30.58 -9.84
C PRO A 361 5.66 31.00 -8.37
N TYR A 362 5.64 30.03 -7.46
CA TYR A 362 5.87 30.29 -6.05
C TYR A 362 7.35 30.58 -5.80
N VAL A 363 7.63 31.72 -5.16
CA VAL A 363 8.97 32.08 -4.71
C VAL A 363 9.04 31.85 -3.20
N PRO A 364 9.90 30.94 -2.73
CA PRO A 364 10.07 30.70 -1.32
C PRO A 364 10.49 31.97 -0.57
N VAL A 365 9.84 32.24 0.56
CA VAL A 365 10.08 33.44 1.38
C VAL A 365 11.16 33.21 2.44
N ARG A 366 11.52 31.96 2.73
CA ARG A 366 12.49 31.59 3.76
C ARG A 366 13.68 30.85 3.17
N PRO A 367 14.81 30.73 3.90
CA PRO A 367 15.86 29.78 3.53
C PRO A 367 15.42 28.35 3.89
N PRO A 368 15.96 27.32 3.21
CA PRO A 368 15.66 25.94 3.56
C PRO A 368 16.10 25.63 5.00
N VAL A 369 15.32 24.82 5.72
CA VAL A 369 15.51 24.54 7.16
C VAL A 369 16.93 24.06 7.49
N TRP A 370 17.55 23.26 6.61
CA TRP A 370 18.91 22.76 6.81
C TRP A 370 20.00 23.85 6.67
N ALA A 371 19.74 24.94 5.94
CA ALA A 371 20.69 26.04 5.80
C ALA A 371 20.86 26.81 7.13
N GLN A 372 19.89 26.72 8.04
CA GLN A 372 20.03 27.29 9.39
C GLN A 372 21.05 26.53 10.23
N TRP A 373 21.27 25.24 9.97
CA TRP A 373 22.25 24.40 10.68
C TRP A 373 23.66 24.58 10.12
N ALA A 374 23.78 24.88 8.82
CA ALA A 374 25.06 25.22 8.20
C ALA A 374 25.69 26.50 8.79
N GLY A 375 24.88 27.42 9.31
CA GLY A 375 25.35 28.61 10.03
C GLY A 375 25.82 28.35 11.47
N SER A 376 25.54 27.16 12.03
CA SER A 376 25.96 26.78 13.39
C SER A 376 27.25 25.94 13.42
N PHE A 377 27.68 25.40 12.28
CA PHE A 377 28.99 24.79 12.10
C PHE A 377 29.95 25.79 11.46
N GLY A 378 30.14 26.93 12.13
CA GLY A 378 31.24 27.84 11.86
C GLY A 378 32.44 27.44 12.69
N GLN A 379 33.46 26.90 12.00
CA GLN A 379 34.87 26.80 12.39
C GLN A 379 35.41 25.40 12.79
N GLU A 380 36.29 24.90 11.91
CA GLU A 380 37.33 23.84 12.09
C GLU A 380 36.87 22.36 12.10
N ASP A 381 36.86 21.71 10.94
CA ASP A 381 38.02 20.93 10.45
C ASP A 381 37.70 20.24 9.10
N GLU A 382 38.61 20.40 8.14
CA GLU A 382 38.58 19.75 6.83
C GLU A 382 38.78 18.23 6.97
N VAL A 383 37.74 17.43 6.72
CA VAL A 383 37.91 16.05 6.25
C VAL A 383 36.96 15.81 5.09
N GLY A 384 37.53 15.82 3.88
CA GLY A 384 36.82 15.65 2.63
C GLY A 384 36.17 14.28 2.48
N MET A 385 34.87 14.28 2.17
CA MET A 385 34.20 13.17 1.51
C MET A 385 33.83 13.62 0.10
N GLY A 386 34.69 13.23 -0.86
CA GLY A 386 34.46 13.45 -2.28
C GLY A 386 33.34 12.56 -2.79
N ILE A 387 32.28 13.18 -3.31
CA ILE A 387 31.26 12.52 -4.11
C ILE A 387 31.75 12.60 -5.56
N GLY A 388 32.44 11.56 -6.01
CA GLY A 388 32.99 11.46 -7.36
C GLY A 388 31.90 11.16 -8.38
N ALA A 389 31.63 12.15 -9.24
CA ALA A 389 30.99 11.96 -10.52
C ALA A 389 31.87 11.10 -11.43
N GLY A 390 31.26 10.15 -12.14
CA GLY A 390 31.91 9.34 -13.17
C GLY A 390 30.97 9.15 -14.35
N LEU A 391 31.04 10.08 -15.30
CA LEU A 391 30.65 9.88 -16.68
C LEU A 391 31.69 8.98 -17.33
N ASP A 392 31.26 7.99 -18.10
CA ASP A 392 31.89 7.74 -19.41
C ASP A 392 30.96 6.96 -20.35
N ALA A 393 30.92 7.47 -21.57
CA ALA A 393 30.22 6.95 -22.72
C ALA A 393 31.12 5.96 -23.47
N ALA A 394 30.52 4.91 -24.06
CA ALA A 394 31.10 4.22 -25.19
C ALA A 394 30.00 3.70 -26.11
N ALA A 395 30.17 3.99 -27.39
CA ALA A 395 29.22 3.79 -28.47
C ALA A 395 29.44 2.47 -29.22
N ALA A 396 28.39 2.11 -29.98
CA ALA A 396 28.34 1.37 -31.25
C ALA A 396 28.33 -0.18 -31.24
N GLY A 397 27.33 -0.74 -31.95
CA GLY A 397 27.27 -2.14 -32.37
C GLY A 397 25.91 -2.55 -32.97
N PHE A 398 25.82 -2.52 -34.30
CA PHE A 398 24.70 -2.89 -35.18
C PHE A 398 23.97 -4.23 -34.92
N GLY A 399 22.69 -4.30 -35.33
CA GLY A 399 22.00 -5.55 -35.69
C GLY A 399 20.51 -5.38 -35.99
N ALA A 400 20.12 -5.47 -37.25
CA ALA A 400 18.74 -5.37 -37.75
C ALA A 400 17.97 -6.70 -37.68
N GLY A 401 16.64 -6.64 -37.64
CA GLY A 401 15.76 -7.79 -37.86
C GLY A 401 14.28 -7.45 -37.63
N ALA A 402 13.52 -7.35 -38.72
CA ALA A 402 12.09 -7.11 -38.75
C ALA A 402 11.29 -8.39 -38.48
N GLU A 403 10.06 -8.25 -37.96
CA GLU A 403 8.83 -8.71 -38.64
C GLU A 403 7.59 -8.35 -37.80
N ALA A 404 6.61 -7.79 -38.49
CA ALA A 404 5.26 -7.56 -38.03
C ALA A 404 4.37 -8.59 -38.72
N ASP A 405 3.32 -9.04 -38.06
CA ASP A 405 2.04 -9.38 -38.69
C ASP A 405 0.96 -9.46 -37.62
N GLY A 406 -0.18 -8.84 -37.90
CA GLY A 406 -1.40 -8.89 -37.09
C GLY A 406 -2.53 -9.62 -37.81
N GLU A 407 -3.61 -9.89 -37.08
CA GLU A 407 -5.03 -9.91 -37.50
C GLU A 407 -5.85 -10.49 -36.33
N ALA A 408 -6.74 -9.74 -35.69
CA ALA A 408 -8.10 -9.33 -36.09
C ALA A 408 -9.16 -10.40 -35.81
N ALA A 409 -10.11 -10.01 -34.97
CA ALA A 409 -11.17 -10.81 -34.37
C ALA A 409 -12.42 -10.94 -35.26
N ALA A 410 -13.19 -12.01 -35.05
CA ALA A 410 -14.57 -12.13 -35.52
C ALA A 410 -15.48 -12.71 -34.42
N LEU A 411 -16.43 -11.90 -33.96
CA LEU A 411 -17.51 -12.24 -33.03
C LEU A 411 -18.71 -12.85 -33.79
N GLY A 412 -19.28 -13.93 -33.26
CA GLY A 412 -20.51 -14.54 -33.74
C GLY A 412 -21.49 -14.81 -32.59
N MET A 413 -22.49 -13.95 -32.46
CA MET A 413 -23.68 -14.10 -31.59
C MET A 413 -24.63 -15.16 -32.16
N VAL A 414 -25.14 -16.08 -31.32
CA VAL A 414 -26.36 -16.84 -31.62
C VAL A 414 -27.27 -16.91 -30.39
N THR A 415 -28.46 -16.33 -30.52
CA THR A 415 -29.61 -16.44 -29.61
C THR A 415 -30.54 -17.58 -30.01
N ARG A 416 -31.13 -18.29 -29.02
CA ARG A 416 -32.49 -18.93 -28.95
C ARG A 416 -32.42 -20.10 -27.95
N GLY A 417 -33.40 -20.45 -27.12
CA GLY A 417 -34.80 -20.06 -26.95
C GLY A 417 -35.36 -20.91 -25.80
N ALA A 418 -36.26 -20.36 -24.98
CA ALA A 418 -36.74 -20.99 -23.75
C ALA A 418 -37.78 -22.11 -24.01
N LYS A 419 -37.60 -23.28 -23.39
CA LYS A 419 -38.63 -24.33 -23.25
C LYS A 419 -38.98 -24.55 -21.77
N ARG A 420 -40.28 -24.74 -21.51
CA ARG A 420 -40.93 -25.00 -20.21
C ARG A 420 -40.45 -26.34 -19.62
N ARG A 421 -40.04 -26.38 -18.33
CA ARG A 421 -39.52 -27.56 -17.63
C ARG A 421 -40.57 -28.33 -16.83
N VAL A 422 -40.43 -29.66 -16.82
CA VAL A 422 -41.10 -30.63 -15.92
C VAL A 422 -40.21 -30.84 -14.67
N PRO A 423 -40.75 -31.02 -13.44
CA PRO A 423 -39.93 -31.16 -12.24
C PRO A 423 -39.24 -32.53 -12.18
N GLY A 424 -37.90 -32.57 -12.25
CA GLY A 424 -37.09 -33.76 -11.97
C GLY A 424 -36.09 -34.17 -13.07
N GLU A 425 -36.24 -33.66 -14.29
CA GLU A 425 -35.23 -33.79 -15.36
C GLU A 425 -34.30 -32.56 -15.37
N PHE A 426 -33.01 -32.80 -15.18
CA PHE A 426 -32.00 -31.76 -15.33
C PHE A 426 -31.57 -31.69 -16.79
N ASP A 427 -32.18 -30.78 -17.54
CA ASP A 427 -32.00 -30.60 -18.99
C ASP A 427 -30.64 -29.95 -19.37
N HIS A 428 -29.72 -29.79 -18.42
CA HIS A 428 -28.47 -29.06 -18.60
C HIS A 428 -27.33 -29.73 -17.80
N ASP A 429 -26.36 -30.32 -18.50
CA ASP A 429 -25.10 -30.78 -17.92
C ASP A 429 -24.11 -29.61 -17.94
N ASP A 430 -23.84 -29.03 -16.78
CA ASP A 430 -22.95 -27.87 -16.68
C ASP A 430 -21.54 -28.14 -17.20
N ARG A 431 -21.11 -29.41 -17.26
CA ARG A 431 -19.83 -29.82 -17.87
C ARG A 431 -19.78 -29.59 -19.38
N ALA A 432 -20.93 -29.51 -20.04
CA ALA A 432 -21.02 -29.27 -21.48
C ALA A 432 -20.90 -27.78 -21.85
N VAL A 433 -21.00 -26.87 -20.88
CA VAL A 433 -20.90 -25.43 -21.12
C VAL A 433 -19.43 -25.04 -21.32
N ARG A 434 -19.13 -24.35 -22.41
CA ARG A 434 -17.80 -23.75 -22.58
C ARG A 434 -17.73 -22.46 -21.76
N VAL A 435 -16.78 -22.38 -20.85
CA VAL A 435 -16.46 -21.18 -20.09
C VAL A 435 -15.43 -20.39 -20.88
N VAL A 436 -15.73 -19.13 -21.19
CA VAL A 436 -14.74 -18.22 -21.79
C VAL A 436 -13.90 -17.67 -20.65
N VAL A 437 -12.61 -17.99 -20.66
CA VAL A 437 -11.67 -17.53 -19.63
C VAL A 437 -10.99 -16.27 -20.13
N LYS A 438 -11.20 -15.14 -19.44
CA LYS A 438 -10.38 -13.95 -19.60
C LYS A 438 -9.10 -14.15 -18.77
N PRO A 439 -7.89 -13.97 -19.34
CA PRO A 439 -6.65 -14.14 -18.58
C PRO A 439 -6.58 -13.13 -17.43
N LEU A 440 -6.01 -13.55 -16.31
CA LEU A 440 -5.67 -12.64 -15.21
C LEU A 440 -4.50 -11.73 -15.64
N PRO A 441 -4.37 -10.53 -15.06
CA PRO A 441 -3.21 -9.67 -15.28
C PRO A 441 -1.90 -10.40 -14.95
N GLU A 442 -0.82 -10.02 -15.65
CA GLU A 442 0.47 -10.70 -15.58
C GLU A 442 1.05 -10.61 -14.15
N GLY A 443 1.42 -11.76 -13.55
CA GLY A 443 1.91 -11.80 -12.17
C GLY A 443 0.82 -11.95 -11.09
N VAL A 444 -0.43 -11.52 -11.33
CA VAL A 444 -1.56 -11.72 -10.42
C VAL A 444 -1.86 -13.22 -10.24
N GLU A 445 -1.87 -13.99 -11.32
CA GLU A 445 -2.09 -15.44 -11.26
C GLU A 445 -1.04 -16.13 -10.38
N ARG A 446 0.25 -15.83 -10.59
CA ARG A 446 1.36 -16.39 -9.78
C ARG A 446 1.20 -16.05 -8.30
N ARG A 447 0.75 -14.83 -7.97
CA ARG A 447 0.56 -14.36 -6.60
C ARG A 447 -0.67 -14.95 -5.94
N ILE A 448 -1.79 -15.08 -6.66
CA ILE A 448 -2.97 -15.79 -6.19
C ILE A 448 -2.62 -17.25 -5.91
N ARG A 449 -1.87 -17.90 -6.81
CA ARG A 449 -1.36 -19.26 -6.57
C ARG A 449 -0.49 -19.31 -5.30
N LYS A 450 0.44 -18.36 -5.11
CA LYS A 450 1.28 -18.25 -3.89
C LYS A 450 0.44 -18.02 -2.61
N MET A 451 -0.55 -17.13 -2.66
CA MET A 451 -1.48 -16.84 -1.56
C MET A 451 -2.26 -18.11 -1.17
N MET A 452 -2.78 -18.83 -2.16
CA MET A 452 -3.53 -20.06 -1.94
C MET A 452 -2.63 -21.21 -1.41
N ASP A 453 -1.37 -21.30 -1.84
CA ASP A 453 -0.40 -22.28 -1.32
C ASP A 453 -0.06 -22.07 0.16
N ARG A 454 -0.06 -20.81 0.61
CA ARG A 454 0.11 -20.45 2.02
C ARG A 454 -1.10 -20.87 2.86
N ALA A 455 -2.32 -20.67 2.35
CA ALA A 455 -3.55 -21.10 3.03
C ALA A 455 -3.61 -22.64 3.23
N VAL A 456 -3.20 -23.41 2.21
CA VAL A 456 -3.15 -24.89 2.30
C VAL A 456 -2.09 -25.37 3.30
N SER A 457 -0.97 -24.67 3.42
CA SER A 457 0.09 -25.00 4.39
C SER A 457 -0.38 -24.85 5.84
N GLN A 458 -1.21 -23.85 6.15
CA GLN A 458 -1.79 -23.67 7.48
C GLN A 458 -2.78 -24.79 7.86
N HIS A 459 -3.52 -25.33 6.88
CA HIS A 459 -4.40 -26.49 7.09
C HIS A 459 -3.68 -27.83 7.25
N LYS A 460 -2.40 -27.94 6.85
CA LYS A 460 -1.57 -29.12 7.16
C LYS A 460 -0.88 -29.04 8.52
N ALA A 461 -0.72 -27.84 9.05
CA ALA A 461 -0.06 -27.59 10.35
C ALA A 461 -1.03 -27.58 11.54
N ARG A 462 -2.34 -27.47 11.29
CA ARG A 462 -3.43 -27.73 12.24
C ARG A 462 -3.95 -29.14 12.07
#